data_AF-A0A5P9JA76-F1
#
_entry.id   AF-A0A5P9JA76-F1
#
_cell.length_a   1.000
_cell.length_b   1.000
_cell.length_c   1.000
_cell.angle_alpha   90.00
_cell.angle_beta   90.00
_cell.angle_gamma   90.00
#
_symmetry.space_group_name_H-M   'P 1'
#
loop_
_entity.id
_entity.type
_entity.pdbx_description
1 polymer ?
#
loop_
_entity_poly.entity_id
_entity_poly.type
_entity_poly.pdbx_seq_one_letter_code
_entity_poly.pdbx_strand_id
1 'polypeptide(L)'
;MIPDAGRDVQCSACGHTWMQFSDGHAEEITVPSAAMPPAEDKAVVPEETAEPKPPARRQMDDETRRILKEEAEREAAARRARRRAAETSLETQADLGLDETPEERVTEASADLDTAPSPRTESRSGRLPDIEEINSTLDARPPEQHYGSDAMTITDEADTTGDPGFRGGFVAMILIALLLIAIYLLAPRVAAAVPALEPALSAYVDGANALRQIVNDALQSAADAIGGIAGSPDAGS
;
A
#
# COMPACT_ATOMS: atom_id res chain seq x y z
N MET A 1 14.69 3.99 -21.36
CA MET A 1 15.89 3.33 -21.93
C MET A 1 16.89 3.16 -20.79
N ILE A 2 17.32 1.94 -20.47
CA ILE A 2 18.28 1.64 -19.39
C ILE A 2 19.70 1.71 -20.01
N PRO A 3 20.70 2.36 -19.37
CA PRO A 3 22.06 2.38 -19.88
C PRO A 3 22.68 0.97 -19.92
N ASP A 4 23.51 0.70 -20.92
CA ASP A 4 24.21 -0.60 -21.05
C ASP A 4 25.10 -0.92 -19.83
N ALA A 5 25.64 0.10 -19.17
CA ALA A 5 26.42 -0.07 -17.93
C ALA A 5 25.58 -0.50 -16.71
N GLY A 6 24.26 -0.60 -16.83
CA GLY A 6 23.34 -0.82 -15.72
C GLY A 6 22.95 0.47 -14.99
N ARG A 7 22.02 0.34 -14.04
CA ARG A 7 21.49 1.43 -13.21
C ARG A 7 21.40 0.99 -11.75
N ASP A 8 21.82 1.84 -10.83
CA ASP A 8 21.53 1.66 -9.42
C ASP A 8 20.04 1.91 -9.12
N VAL A 9 19.39 0.90 -8.55
CA VAL A 9 18.01 0.96 -8.08
C VAL A 9 18.02 1.03 -6.56
N GLN A 10 17.55 2.15 -6.03
CA GLN A 10 17.44 2.37 -4.59
C GLN A 10 15.99 2.18 -4.13
N CYS A 11 15.80 1.34 -3.12
CA CYS A 11 14.51 1.21 -2.45
C CYS A 11 14.22 2.48 -1.63
N SER A 12 13.15 3.19 -1.98
CA SER A 12 12.73 4.42 -1.28
C SER A 12 12.25 4.17 0.15
N ALA A 13 11.88 2.93 0.50
CA ALA A 13 11.34 2.59 1.82
C ALA A 13 12.41 2.19 2.86
N CYS A 14 13.51 1.56 2.42
CA CYS A 14 14.55 1.05 3.34
C CYS A 14 15.97 1.47 2.97
N GLY A 15 16.17 2.21 1.87
CA GLY A 15 17.47 2.73 1.44
C GLY A 15 18.43 1.69 0.86
N HIS A 16 18.02 0.42 0.75
CA HIS A 16 18.85 -0.61 0.12
C HIS A 16 19.00 -0.36 -1.39
N THR A 17 20.23 -0.49 -1.89
CA THR A 17 20.56 -0.25 -3.30
C THR A 17 21.09 -1.53 -3.94
N TRP A 18 20.61 -1.85 -5.14
CA TRP A 18 21.17 -2.91 -5.98
C TRP A 18 21.30 -2.44 -7.44
N MET A 19 22.25 -3.00 -8.18
CA MET A 19 22.49 -2.66 -9.59
C MET A 19 21.56 -3.49 -10.49
N GLN A 20 20.82 -2.83 -11.37
CA GLN A 20 20.01 -3.45 -12.42
C GLN A 20 20.73 -3.32 -13.76
N PHE A 21 21.13 -4.44 -14.34
CA PHE A 21 21.71 -4.48 -15.69
C PHE A 21 20.60 -4.59 -16.75
N SER A 22 20.84 -4.09 -17.96
CA SER A 22 19.97 -4.36 -19.10
C SER A 22 20.08 -5.84 -19.50
N ASP A 23 19.05 -6.36 -20.17
CA ASP A 23 18.83 -7.80 -20.43
C ASP A 23 19.94 -8.50 -21.25
N GLY A 24 21.03 -7.80 -21.60
CA GLY A 24 22.21 -8.32 -22.30
C GLY A 24 23.53 -8.31 -21.49
N HIS A 25 23.55 -7.81 -20.24
CA HIS A 25 24.78 -7.71 -19.43
C HIS A 25 24.87 -8.72 -18.27
N ALA A 26 24.05 -9.78 -18.30
CA ALA A 26 24.18 -10.91 -17.39
C ALA A 26 25.38 -11.84 -17.73
N GLU A 27 26.20 -11.46 -18.72
CA GLU A 27 27.35 -12.23 -19.17
C GLU A 27 28.59 -11.87 -18.33
N GLU A 28 28.97 -12.85 -17.49
CA GLU A 28 30.30 -13.05 -16.92
C GLU A 28 30.91 -11.90 -16.10
N ILE A 29 30.61 -11.90 -14.80
CA ILE A 29 31.50 -11.28 -13.80
C ILE A 29 32.83 -12.04 -13.85
N THR A 30 33.72 -11.62 -14.75
CA THR A 30 35.13 -12.00 -14.75
C THR A 30 35.76 -11.28 -13.56
N VAL A 31 35.95 -12.01 -12.46
CA VAL A 31 36.81 -11.56 -11.37
C VAL A 31 38.16 -11.25 -12.01
N PRO A 32 38.69 -10.01 -11.93
CA PRO A 32 39.98 -9.71 -12.54
C PRO A 32 41.03 -10.47 -11.75
N SER A 33 41.44 -11.61 -12.29
CA SER A 33 42.58 -12.38 -11.82
C SER A 33 43.79 -11.47 -11.97
N ALA A 34 44.28 -10.96 -10.84
CA ALA A 34 45.45 -10.12 -10.79
C ALA A 34 46.59 -10.78 -11.57
N ALA A 35 47.09 -10.07 -12.58
CA ALA A 35 48.16 -10.51 -13.45
C ALA A 35 49.38 -10.98 -12.62
N MET A 36 49.65 -12.29 -12.65
CA MET A 36 50.95 -12.84 -12.31
C MET A 36 51.91 -12.58 -13.48
N PRO A 37 53.20 -12.29 -13.22
CA PRO A 37 54.18 -11.98 -14.28
C PRO A 37 54.43 -13.21 -15.18
N PRO A 38 54.94 -13.01 -16.41
CA PRO A 38 54.91 -14.05 -17.43
C PRO A 38 55.84 -15.21 -17.06
N ALA A 39 55.29 -16.40 -16.93
CA ALA A 39 56.04 -17.64 -16.88
C ALA A 39 55.92 -18.36 -18.23
N GLU A 40 57.06 -18.88 -18.65
CA GLU A 40 57.41 -19.32 -19.99
C GLU A 40 56.58 -20.49 -20.55
N ASP A 41 56.56 -20.52 -21.88
CA ASP A 41 56.08 -21.53 -22.82
C ASP A 41 56.13 -22.98 -22.31
N LYS A 42 54.96 -23.57 -22.03
CA LYS A 42 54.75 -25.03 -22.00
C LYS A 42 53.40 -25.42 -22.57
N ALA A 43 53.46 -25.88 -23.83
CA ALA A 43 52.63 -26.88 -24.50
C ALA A 43 51.21 -27.14 -23.97
N VAL A 44 50.23 -26.74 -24.77
CA VAL A 44 48.80 -27.08 -24.65
C VAL A 44 48.60 -28.58 -24.87
N VAL A 45 48.08 -29.28 -23.86
CA VAL A 45 47.39 -30.57 -24.02
C VAL A 45 45.90 -30.26 -24.16
N PRO A 46 45.19 -30.75 -25.19
CA PRO A 46 43.75 -30.56 -25.30
C PRO A 46 43.05 -31.40 -24.23
N GLU A 47 42.63 -30.76 -23.14
CA GLU A 47 41.74 -31.38 -22.15
C GLU A 47 40.29 -31.14 -22.59
N GLU A 48 39.59 -32.25 -22.75
CA GLU A 48 38.20 -32.39 -23.18
C GLU A 48 37.28 -31.47 -22.33
N THR A 49 36.64 -30.50 -22.99
CA THR A 49 35.70 -29.57 -22.38
C THR A 49 34.55 -30.31 -21.71
N ALA A 50 34.60 -30.44 -20.38
CA ALA A 50 33.46 -30.86 -19.59
C ALA A 50 32.39 -29.76 -19.63
N GLU A 51 31.21 -30.05 -20.19
CA GLU A 51 30.07 -29.14 -20.15
C GLU A 51 29.72 -28.76 -18.69
N PRO A 52 29.40 -27.49 -18.40
CA PRO A 52 29.04 -27.06 -17.06
C PRO A 52 27.70 -27.68 -16.65
N LYS A 53 27.72 -28.51 -15.60
CA LYS A 53 26.51 -29.07 -14.99
C LYS A 53 25.60 -27.93 -14.51
N PRO A 54 24.29 -27.93 -14.86
CA PRO A 54 23.37 -26.91 -14.38
C PRO A 54 23.27 -26.92 -12.84
N PRO A 55 23.07 -25.76 -12.20
CA PRO A 55 23.04 -25.67 -10.75
C PRO A 55 21.91 -26.54 -10.19
N ALA A 56 22.23 -27.42 -9.26
CA ALA A 56 21.24 -28.27 -8.61
C ALA A 56 20.23 -27.37 -7.87
N ARG A 57 18.94 -27.49 -8.24
CA ARG A 57 17.84 -26.81 -7.53
C ARG A 57 17.91 -27.22 -6.06
N ARG A 58 17.91 -26.22 -5.16
CA ARG A 58 17.81 -26.46 -3.71
C ARG A 58 16.54 -27.25 -3.43
N GLN A 59 16.70 -28.48 -2.99
CA GLN A 59 15.59 -29.32 -2.57
C GLN A 59 15.09 -28.77 -1.23
N MET A 60 13.81 -28.39 -1.17
CA MET A 60 13.17 -27.93 0.05
C MET A 60 13.05 -29.10 1.02
N ASP A 61 13.32 -28.86 2.30
CA ASP A 61 13.18 -29.85 3.36
C ASP A 61 11.74 -30.40 3.45
N ASP A 62 11.60 -31.63 3.94
CA ASP A 62 10.30 -32.34 4.00
C ASP A 62 9.31 -31.64 4.94
N GLU A 63 9.81 -30.96 5.97
CA GLU A 63 9.00 -30.20 6.91
C GLU A 63 8.35 -28.98 6.25
N THR A 64 9.09 -28.20 5.46
CA THR A 64 8.56 -27.07 4.70
C THR A 64 7.58 -27.55 3.63
N ARG A 65 7.86 -28.69 2.98
CA ARG A 65 6.91 -29.30 2.03
C ARG A 65 5.59 -29.70 2.69
N ARG A 66 5.62 -30.17 3.94
CA ARG A 66 4.42 -30.48 4.71
C ARG A 66 3.65 -29.22 5.05
N ILE A 67 4.33 -28.17 5.52
CA ILE A 67 3.70 -26.89 5.87
C ILE A 67 3.03 -26.25 4.64
N LEU A 68 3.72 -26.22 3.49
CA LEU A 68 3.16 -25.66 2.25
C LEU A 68 1.94 -26.44 1.73
N LYS A 69 1.90 -27.76 1.94
CA LYS A 69 0.72 -28.56 1.58
C LYS A 69 -0.47 -28.24 2.49
N GLU A 70 -0.24 -28.16 3.80
CA GLU A 70 -1.29 -27.82 4.76
C GLU A 70 -1.84 -26.41 4.51
N GLU A 71 -0.96 -25.45 4.21
CA GLU A 71 -1.34 -24.07 3.91
C GLU A 71 -2.11 -23.97 2.58
N ALA A 72 -1.66 -24.69 1.55
CA ALA A 72 -2.38 -24.79 0.28
C ALA A 72 -3.79 -25.41 0.43
N GLU A 73 -3.94 -26.45 1.26
CA GLU A 73 -5.24 -27.06 1.56
C GLU A 73 -6.16 -26.09 2.31
N ARG A 74 -5.62 -25.35 3.28
CA ARG A 74 -6.36 -24.36 4.07
C ARG A 74 -6.86 -23.20 3.19
N GLU A 75 -6.01 -22.68 2.31
CA GLU A 75 -6.38 -21.61 1.38
C GLU A 75 -7.38 -22.13 0.33
N ALA A 76 -7.21 -23.35 -0.18
CA ALA A 76 -8.17 -23.95 -1.11
C ALA A 76 -9.55 -24.14 -0.47
N ALA A 77 -9.61 -24.55 0.81
CA ALA A 77 -10.84 -24.66 1.56
C ALA A 77 -11.50 -23.28 1.78
N ALA A 78 -10.72 -22.26 2.13
CA ALA A 78 -11.21 -20.89 2.30
C ALA A 78 -11.78 -20.33 0.99
N ARG A 79 -11.10 -20.55 -0.15
CA ARG A 79 -11.61 -20.15 -1.46
C ARG A 79 -12.90 -20.87 -1.85
N ARG A 80 -13.01 -22.17 -1.57
CA ARG A 80 -14.26 -22.94 -1.81
C ARG A 80 -15.41 -22.43 -0.94
N ALA A 81 -15.15 -22.11 0.33
CA ALA A 81 -16.16 -21.55 1.23
C ALA A 81 -16.65 -20.18 0.76
N ARG A 82 -15.74 -19.28 0.35
CA ARG A 82 -16.09 -17.97 -0.23
C ARG A 82 -16.93 -18.10 -1.50
N ARG A 83 -16.59 -19.05 -2.38
CA ARG A 83 -17.37 -19.32 -3.60
C ARG A 83 -18.79 -19.82 -3.28
N ARG A 84 -18.93 -20.78 -2.36
CA ARG A 84 -20.25 -21.27 -1.92
C ARG A 84 -21.09 -20.18 -1.24
N ALA A 85 -20.46 -19.32 -0.45
CA ALA A 85 -21.13 -18.18 0.17
C ALA A 85 -21.59 -17.16 -0.89
N ALA A 86 -20.77 -16.90 -1.91
CA ALA A 86 -21.14 -16.04 -3.04
C ALA A 86 -22.29 -16.65 -3.87
N GLU A 87 -22.26 -17.97 -4.14
CA GLU A 87 -23.35 -18.70 -4.80
C GLU A 87 -24.66 -18.63 -4.01
N THR A 88 -24.60 -18.75 -2.69
CA THR A 88 -25.79 -18.62 -1.81
C THR A 88 -26.28 -17.16 -1.73
N SER A 89 -25.38 -16.19 -1.78
CA SER A 89 -25.71 -14.75 -1.73
C SER A 89 -26.30 -14.22 -3.05
N LEU A 90 -26.03 -14.88 -4.19
CA LEU A 90 -26.56 -14.51 -5.50
C LEU A 90 -28.07 -14.77 -5.64
N GLU A 91 -28.67 -15.61 -4.79
CA GLU A 91 -30.14 -15.87 -4.79
C GLU A 91 -30.95 -14.84 -3.98
N THR A 92 -30.32 -13.84 -3.36
CA THR A 92 -31.01 -12.81 -2.54
C THR A 92 -31.17 -11.46 -3.26
N GLN A 93 -30.92 -11.39 -4.57
CA GLN A 93 -31.22 -10.20 -5.36
C GLN A 93 -32.61 -10.32 -6.01
N ALA A 94 -33.65 -10.44 -5.18
CA ALA A 94 -34.98 -10.08 -5.61
C ALA A 94 -35.08 -8.54 -5.61
N ASP A 95 -35.49 -8.00 -6.75
CA ASP A 95 -35.95 -6.62 -6.92
C ASP A 95 -34.88 -5.57 -7.26
N LEU A 96 -34.41 -5.61 -8.51
CA LEU A 96 -33.95 -4.42 -9.21
C LEU A 96 -35.19 -3.63 -9.64
N GLY A 97 -35.61 -2.68 -8.79
CA GLY A 97 -36.68 -1.74 -9.08
C GLY A 97 -36.37 -0.87 -10.30
N LEU A 98 -37.11 -1.12 -11.39
CA LEU A 98 -37.17 -0.27 -12.57
C LEU A 98 -38.64 -0.03 -12.92
N ASP A 99 -39.11 1.13 -12.44
CA ASP A 99 -40.10 2.06 -13.00
C ASP A 99 -41.44 1.53 -13.54
N GLU A 100 -42.56 1.98 -12.95
CA GLU A 100 -43.77 2.42 -13.68
C GLU A 100 -44.57 3.48 -12.87
N THR A 101 -44.31 4.75 -13.19
CA THR A 101 -45.22 5.91 -13.34
C THR A 101 -46.20 6.38 -12.24
N PRO A 102 -46.48 7.71 -12.15
CA PRO A 102 -47.28 8.30 -11.09
C PRO A 102 -48.77 8.41 -11.45
N GLU A 103 -49.68 7.87 -10.63
CA GLU A 103 -51.07 8.35 -10.61
C GLU A 103 -51.69 8.39 -9.21
N GLU A 104 -52.38 9.50 -9.01
CA GLU A 104 -53.06 10.04 -7.86
C GLU A 104 -54.29 9.21 -7.46
N ARG A 105 -54.42 8.87 -6.17
CA ARG A 105 -55.75 8.76 -5.55
C ARG A 105 -55.71 9.01 -4.04
N VAL A 106 -56.15 10.22 -3.71
CA VAL A 106 -56.59 10.64 -2.38
C VAL A 106 -57.92 9.95 -2.09
N THR A 107 -58.03 9.22 -0.98
CA THR A 107 -59.24 9.21 -0.13
C THR A 107 -58.89 8.74 1.28
N GLU A 108 -59.43 9.47 2.23
CA GLU A 108 -59.28 9.41 3.68
C GLU A 108 -59.70 8.07 4.31
N ALA A 109 -59.04 7.68 5.40
CA ALA A 109 -59.68 6.97 6.50
C ALA A 109 -58.87 7.17 7.79
N SER A 110 -59.53 7.78 8.76
CA SER A 110 -59.05 8.23 10.05
C SER A 110 -58.70 7.11 11.02
N ALA A 111 -57.81 7.47 11.95
CA ALA A 111 -57.76 7.05 13.36
C ALA A 111 -57.60 5.56 13.68
N ASP A 112 -56.43 5.21 14.22
CA ASP A 112 -56.37 4.59 15.54
C ASP A 112 -55.02 4.86 16.21
N LEU A 113 -55.09 5.42 17.41
CA LEU A 113 -54.01 5.54 18.36
C LEU A 113 -53.89 4.20 19.07
N ASP A 114 -52.71 3.56 19.06
CA ASP A 114 -52.32 2.83 20.26
C ASP A 114 -50.80 2.70 20.48
N THR A 115 -50.48 2.72 21.76
CA THR A 115 -49.18 2.81 22.42
C THR A 115 -48.30 1.58 22.20
N ALA A 116 -47.00 1.77 21.90
CA ALA A 116 -45.94 0.85 22.35
C ALA A 116 -44.55 1.54 22.37
N PRO A 117 -43.72 1.32 23.40
CA PRO A 117 -42.47 2.03 23.61
C PRO A 117 -41.34 1.50 22.73
N SER A 118 -40.48 2.39 22.26
CA SER A 118 -39.21 2.06 21.60
C SER A 118 -38.26 1.35 22.58
N PRO A 119 -37.82 0.11 22.34
CA PRO A 119 -36.67 -0.43 23.02
C PRO A 119 -35.40 0.14 22.39
N ARG A 120 -34.59 0.71 23.26
CA ARG A 120 -33.27 1.25 22.99
C ARG A 120 -32.37 0.15 22.43
N THR A 121 -31.40 0.59 21.64
CA THR A 121 -30.19 -0.08 21.18
C THR A 121 -29.57 -0.98 22.27
N GLU A 122 -30.00 -2.23 22.36
CA GLU A 122 -29.21 -3.30 22.96
C GLU A 122 -28.51 -4.04 21.84
N SER A 123 -27.22 -3.71 21.71
CA SER A 123 -26.17 -4.72 21.61
C SER A 123 -26.54 -5.96 20.80
N ARG A 124 -26.32 -5.88 19.50
CA ARG A 124 -26.04 -7.01 18.61
C ARG A 124 -24.65 -7.64 18.94
N SER A 125 -24.25 -7.62 20.21
CA SER A 125 -23.03 -8.18 20.80
C SER A 125 -23.24 -9.66 21.09
N GLY A 126 -23.41 -10.44 20.03
CA GLY A 126 -23.60 -11.88 20.18
C GLY A 126 -23.23 -12.71 18.97
N ARG A 127 -22.58 -12.15 17.94
CA ARG A 127 -22.22 -12.93 16.76
C ARG A 127 -20.93 -12.59 16.04
N LEU A 128 -20.17 -11.61 16.53
CA LEU A 128 -18.78 -11.44 16.12
C LEU A 128 -17.92 -11.37 17.40
N PRO A 129 -16.75 -12.03 17.42
CA PRO A 129 -15.73 -11.77 18.43
C PRO A 129 -15.48 -10.26 18.51
N ASP A 130 -15.40 -9.71 19.72
CA ASP A 130 -15.14 -8.28 19.92
C ASP A 130 -13.75 -7.92 19.36
N ILE A 131 -13.71 -6.92 18.48
CA ILE A 131 -12.50 -6.47 17.75
C ILE A 131 -11.43 -5.93 18.73
N GLU A 132 -11.86 -5.56 19.92
CA GLU A 132 -11.09 -5.00 21.02
C GLU A 132 -10.35 -6.09 21.80
N GLU A 133 -10.88 -7.33 21.79
CA GLU A 133 -10.17 -8.50 22.32
C GLU A 133 -9.04 -8.91 21.37
N ILE A 134 -9.29 -8.89 20.05
CA ILE A 134 -8.28 -9.25 19.04
C ILE A 134 -7.08 -8.30 19.08
N ASN A 135 -7.28 -6.98 19.15
CA ASN A 135 -6.16 -6.03 19.25
C ASN A 135 -5.38 -6.17 20.57
N SER A 136 -6.07 -6.49 21.67
CA SER A 136 -5.42 -6.64 22.98
C SER A 136 -4.50 -7.86 23.04
N THR A 137 -4.80 -8.93 22.29
CA THR A 137 -3.93 -10.12 22.22
C THR A 137 -2.66 -9.91 21.41
N LEU A 138 -2.60 -8.87 20.56
CA LEU A 138 -1.39 -8.52 19.80
C LEU A 138 -0.44 -7.57 20.55
N ASP A 139 -0.92 -6.81 21.54
CA ASP A 139 -0.12 -5.85 22.32
C ASP A 139 0.54 -6.43 23.58
N ALA A 140 0.36 -7.73 23.87
CA ALA A 140 0.98 -8.38 25.02
C ALA A 140 2.48 -8.68 24.78
N ARG A 141 3.32 -7.64 24.77
CA ARG A 141 4.78 -7.75 24.90
C ARG A 141 5.14 -7.68 26.40
N PRO A 142 5.97 -8.59 26.94
CA PRO A 142 6.30 -8.57 28.35
C PRO A 142 7.16 -7.34 28.69
N PRO A 143 6.86 -6.61 29.79
CA PRO A 143 7.66 -5.45 30.18
C PRO A 143 9.01 -5.90 30.73
N GLU A 144 10.10 -5.44 30.11
CA GLU A 144 11.43 -5.54 30.69
C GLU A 144 11.52 -4.62 31.91
N GLN A 145 11.99 -5.20 33.00
CA GLN A 145 12.17 -4.56 34.30
C GLN A 145 13.32 -3.56 34.22
N HIS A 146 13.03 -2.26 34.11
CA HIS A 146 14.05 -1.23 34.32
C HIS A 146 14.10 -0.83 35.79
N TYR A 147 15.14 -1.30 36.47
CA TYR A 147 15.49 -0.99 37.85
C TYR A 147 16.24 0.35 37.92
N GLY A 148 15.62 1.33 38.57
CA GLY A 148 16.28 2.36 39.38
C GLY A 148 17.02 3.49 38.67
N SER A 149 16.52 4.72 38.84
CA SER A 149 17.31 5.75 39.54
C SER A 149 16.43 6.89 40.04
N ASP A 150 16.53 7.15 41.34
CA ASP A 150 16.10 8.38 42.01
C ASP A 150 16.76 9.60 41.34
N ALA A 151 15.97 10.62 40.97
CA ALA A 151 16.00 11.93 41.62
C ALA A 151 15.25 13.02 40.84
N MET A 152 14.41 13.74 41.60
CA MET A 152 14.03 15.16 41.44
C MET A 152 12.80 15.51 40.59
N THR A 153 11.77 15.88 41.33
CA THR A 153 10.48 16.45 40.92
C THR A 153 10.64 17.76 40.14
N ILE A 154 10.20 17.77 38.88
CA ILE A 154 9.47 18.89 38.28
C ILE A 154 8.13 18.33 37.77
N THR A 155 7.05 18.84 38.33
CA THR A 155 5.68 18.63 37.85
C THR A 155 5.46 19.46 36.60
N ASP A 156 5.42 18.81 35.44
CA ASP A 156 4.46 18.93 34.32
C ASP A 156 5.12 18.32 33.08
N GLU A 157 5.34 17.01 33.12
CA GLU A 157 5.60 16.23 31.92
C GLU A 157 4.42 15.27 31.80
N ALA A 158 3.52 15.58 30.86
CA ALA A 158 2.61 14.61 30.31
C ALA A 158 3.46 13.50 29.70
N ASP A 159 3.80 12.52 30.53
CA ASP A 159 4.50 11.31 30.15
C ASP A 159 3.50 10.42 29.39
N THR A 160 3.10 10.86 28.20
CA THR A 160 2.50 9.99 27.20
C THR A 160 3.63 9.27 26.48
N THR A 161 4.42 8.46 27.20
CA THR A 161 5.21 7.40 26.55
C THR A 161 4.30 6.19 26.33
N GLY A 162 3.22 6.40 25.57
CA GLY A 162 2.71 5.33 24.74
C GLY A 162 3.71 5.19 23.61
N ASP A 163 4.27 4.00 23.39
CA ASP A 163 5.07 3.75 22.20
C ASP A 163 4.31 4.27 20.97
N PRO A 164 4.88 5.14 20.12
CA PRO A 164 4.20 5.65 18.94
C PRO A 164 4.14 4.54 17.88
N GLY A 165 3.38 3.48 18.16
CA GLY A 165 3.01 2.48 17.17
C GLY A 165 2.33 3.21 16.01
N PHE A 166 2.83 2.98 14.79
CA PHE A 166 2.32 3.33 13.45
C PHE A 166 1.46 4.61 13.27
N ARG A 167 0.37 4.75 14.02
CA ARG A 167 -0.44 5.97 14.19
C ARG A 167 0.38 7.21 14.53
N GLY A 168 1.44 7.10 15.35
CA GLY A 168 2.32 8.23 15.66
C GLY A 168 3.02 8.80 14.42
N GLY A 169 3.54 7.91 13.56
CA GLY A 169 4.16 8.29 12.29
C GLY A 169 3.14 8.82 11.27
N PHE A 170 1.95 8.22 11.20
CA PHE A 170 0.88 8.68 10.32
C PHE A 170 0.37 10.08 10.69
N VAL A 171 0.16 10.35 11.98
CA VAL A 171 -0.23 11.69 12.47
C VAL A 171 0.89 12.69 12.20
N ALA A 172 2.16 12.32 12.42
CA ALA A 172 3.29 13.18 12.07
C ALA A 172 3.30 13.52 10.57
N MET A 173 3.04 12.56 9.68
CA MET A 173 2.95 12.80 8.23
C MET A 173 1.79 13.73 7.86
N ILE A 174 0.61 13.55 8.49
CA ILE A 174 -0.51 14.47 8.29
C ILE A 174 -0.16 15.88 8.74
N LEU A 175 0.48 16.03 9.90
CA LEU A 175 0.91 17.33 10.39
C LEU A 175 1.92 17.99 9.46
N ILE A 176 2.87 17.22 8.92
CA ILE A 176 3.83 17.72 7.91
C ILE A 176 3.09 18.13 6.64
N ALA A 177 2.12 17.34 6.16
CA ALA A 177 1.33 17.68 4.98
C ALA A 177 0.54 18.98 5.18
N LEU A 178 -0.11 19.14 6.33
CA LEU A 178 -0.82 20.36 6.69
C LEU A 178 0.13 21.57 6.81
N LEU A 179 1.32 21.38 7.36
CA LEU A 179 2.37 22.40 7.39
C LEU A 179 2.78 22.83 5.98
N LEU A 180 3.03 21.88 5.08
CA LEU A 180 3.38 22.18 3.68
C LEU A 180 2.24 22.93 2.97
N ILE A 181 1.00 22.51 3.17
CA ILE A 181 -0.18 23.23 2.65
C ILE A 181 -0.24 24.65 3.21
N ALA A 182 -0.02 24.84 4.50
CA ALA A 182 0.03 26.16 5.12
C ALA A 182 1.14 27.03 4.52
N ILE A 183 2.33 26.46 4.28
CA ILE A 183 3.44 27.13 3.59
C ILE A 183 3.06 27.51 2.17
N TYR A 184 2.38 26.64 1.42
CA TYR A 184 1.88 26.94 0.07
C TYR A 184 0.91 28.13 0.07
N LEU A 185 -0.07 28.13 0.98
CA LEU A 185 -1.05 29.22 1.09
C LEU A 185 -0.43 30.54 1.56
N LEU A 186 0.60 30.45 2.42
CA LEU A 186 1.28 31.61 2.99
C LEU A 186 2.54 32.01 2.20
N ALA A 187 2.89 31.29 1.14
CA ALA A 187 4.07 31.52 0.31
C ALA A 187 4.30 33.00 -0.06
N PRO A 188 3.30 33.76 -0.58
CA PRO A 188 3.51 35.17 -0.91
C PRO A 188 3.83 36.05 0.31
N ARG A 189 3.29 35.71 1.50
CA ARG A 189 3.61 36.42 2.73
C ARG A 189 5.00 36.07 3.28
N VAL A 190 5.41 34.80 3.17
CA VAL A 190 6.75 34.37 3.61
C VAL A 190 7.83 34.97 2.71
N ALA A 191 7.60 35.01 1.39
CA ALA A 191 8.51 35.65 0.43
C ALA A 191 8.68 37.16 0.70
N ALA A 192 7.60 37.86 1.09
CA ALA A 192 7.67 39.28 1.44
C ALA A 192 8.42 39.54 2.76
N ALA A 193 8.30 38.63 3.74
CA ALA A 193 8.97 38.77 5.04
C ALA A 193 10.45 38.38 4.99
N VAL A 194 10.80 37.37 4.18
CA VAL A 194 12.17 36.88 4.05
C VAL A 194 12.51 36.67 2.56
N PRO A 195 13.07 37.71 1.89
CA PRO A 195 13.43 37.64 0.47
C PRO A 195 14.44 36.52 0.14
N ALA A 196 15.27 36.11 1.12
CA ALA A 196 16.24 35.04 0.93
C ALA A 196 15.60 33.66 0.66
N LEU A 197 14.36 33.43 1.11
CA LEU A 197 13.64 32.17 0.86
C LEU A 197 12.81 32.18 -0.44
N GLU A 198 12.72 33.31 -1.13
CA GLU A 198 11.98 33.47 -2.40
C GLU A 198 12.29 32.37 -3.43
N PRO A 199 13.56 32.07 -3.78
CA PRO A 199 13.86 31.07 -4.80
C PRO A 199 13.52 29.63 -4.37
N ALA A 200 13.54 29.31 -3.08
CA ALA A 200 13.16 27.99 -2.58
C ALA A 200 11.63 27.82 -2.55
N LEU A 201 10.92 28.88 -2.16
CA LEU A 201 9.45 28.92 -2.14
C LEU A 201 8.87 28.88 -3.55
N SER A 202 9.48 29.59 -4.52
CA SER A 202 9.03 29.54 -5.91
C SER A 202 9.17 28.13 -6.49
N ALA A 203 10.33 27.50 -6.32
CA ALA A 203 10.55 26.12 -6.78
C ALA A 203 9.55 25.12 -6.16
N TYR A 204 9.23 25.28 -4.86
CA TYR A 204 8.22 24.47 -4.19
C TYR A 204 6.81 24.69 -4.78
N VAL A 205 6.38 25.95 -4.92
CA VAL A 205 5.06 26.31 -5.45
C VAL A 205 4.91 25.86 -6.90
N ASP A 206 5.96 26.00 -7.71
CA ASP A 206 5.98 25.54 -9.10
C ASP A 206 5.82 24.02 -9.19
N GLY A 207 6.53 23.26 -8.34
CA GLY A 207 6.36 21.81 -8.25
C GLY A 207 4.95 21.39 -7.82
N ALA A 208 4.37 22.08 -6.83
CA ALA A 208 3.00 21.83 -6.38
C ALA A 208 1.97 22.14 -7.48
N ASN A 209 2.18 23.23 -8.24
CA ASN A 209 1.32 23.61 -9.35
C ASN A 209 1.42 22.62 -10.53
N ALA A 210 2.63 22.12 -10.82
CA ALA A 210 2.84 21.09 -11.84
C ALA A 210 2.11 19.79 -11.46
N LEU A 211 2.19 19.36 -10.20
CA LEU A 211 1.46 18.18 -9.72
C LEU A 211 -0.06 18.37 -9.86
N ARG A 212 -0.57 19.55 -9.48
CA ARG A 212 -2.00 19.88 -9.65
C ARG A 212 -2.42 19.78 -11.12
N GLN A 213 -1.62 20.32 -12.03
CA GLN A 213 -1.91 20.27 -13.47
C GLN A 213 -1.96 18.82 -13.97
N ILE A 214 -0.99 17.99 -13.59
CA ILE A 214 -0.97 16.56 -13.95
C ILE A 214 -2.24 15.85 -13.49
N VAL A 215 -2.68 16.09 -12.24
CA VAL A 215 -3.91 15.50 -11.72
C VAL A 215 -5.12 15.97 -12.50
N ASN A 216 -5.22 17.27 -12.80
CA ASN A 216 -6.33 17.82 -13.59
C ASN A 216 -6.36 17.24 -15.01
N ASP A 217 -5.22 17.14 -15.66
CA ASP A 217 -5.10 16.58 -17.02
C ASP A 217 -5.46 15.08 -17.03
N ALA A 218 -5.07 14.35 -15.99
CA ALA A 218 -5.45 12.95 -15.80
C ALA A 218 -6.97 12.79 -15.60
N LEU A 219 -7.61 13.68 -14.83
CA LEU A 219 -9.06 13.67 -14.64
C LEU A 219 -9.79 14.03 -15.95
N GLN A 220 -9.31 15.03 -16.68
CA GLN A 220 -9.91 15.47 -17.95
C GLN A 220 -9.81 14.38 -19.02
N SER A 221 -8.64 13.76 -19.17
CA SER A 221 -8.44 12.65 -20.11
C SER A 221 -9.27 11.41 -19.77
N ALA A 222 -9.45 11.11 -18.48
CA ALA A 222 -10.37 10.05 -18.05
C ALA A 222 -11.83 10.38 -18.36
N ALA A 223 -12.25 11.63 -18.17
CA ALA A 223 -13.60 12.07 -18.50
C ALA A 223 -13.86 12.02 -20.02
N ASP A 224 -12.90 12.46 -20.84
CA ASP A 224 -12.98 12.41 -22.30
C ASP A 224 -13.00 10.97 -22.82
N ALA A 225 -12.21 10.07 -22.20
CA ALA A 225 -12.22 8.65 -22.54
C ALA A 225 -13.61 8.05 -22.31
N ILE A 226 -14.26 8.35 -21.18
CA ILE A 226 -15.62 7.88 -20.86
C ILE A 226 -16.68 8.54 -21.78
N GLY A 227 -16.52 9.83 -22.10
CA GLY A 227 -17.39 10.53 -23.04
C GLY A 227 -17.29 9.99 -24.47
N GLY A 228 -16.09 9.60 -24.92
CA GLY A 228 -15.86 9.02 -26.25
C GLY A 228 -16.50 7.65 -26.45
N ILE A 229 -16.55 6.81 -25.41
CA ILE A 229 -17.26 5.52 -25.45
C ILE A 229 -18.79 5.69 -25.43
N ALA A 230 -19.30 6.72 -24.74
CA ALA A 230 -20.73 7.01 -24.70
C ALA A 230 -21.24 7.80 -25.92
N GLY A 231 -20.35 8.55 -26.58
CA GLY A 231 -20.66 9.48 -27.67
C GLY A 231 -20.42 8.93 -29.09
N SER A 232 -20.48 7.61 -29.29
CA SER A 232 -20.53 7.01 -30.64
C SER A 232 -21.98 6.70 -31.04
N PRO A 233 -22.82 7.68 -31.42
CA PRO A 233 -24.06 7.38 -32.12
C PRO A 233 -23.70 6.89 -33.52
N ASP A 234 -24.29 5.76 -33.89
CA ASP A 234 -24.25 5.18 -35.23
C ASP A 234 -24.29 6.25 -36.33
N ALA A 235 -23.18 6.37 -37.05
CA ALA A 235 -23.18 6.89 -38.43
C ALA A 235 -23.85 5.82 -39.31
N GLY A 236 -25.15 5.66 -39.15
CA GLY A 236 -26.01 4.75 -39.91
C GLY A 236 -26.83 5.50 -40.95
N SER A 237 -26.30 5.52 -42.17
CA SER A 237 -26.99 5.61 -43.49
C SER A 237 -27.85 6.83 -43.82
#